data_AF-A0A3R6U0U2-F1
#
_entry.id   AF-A0A3R6U0U2-F1
#
_cell.length_a   1.000
_cell.length_b   1.000
_cell.length_c   1.000
_cell.angle_alpha   90.00
_cell.angle_beta   90.00
_cell.angle_gamma   90.00
#
_symmetry.space_group_name_H-M   'P 1'
#
loop_
_entity.id
_entity.type
_entity.pdbx_description
1 polymer ?
#
loop_
_entity_poly.entity_id
_entity_poly.type
_entity_poly.pdbx_seq_one_letter_code
_entity_poly.pdbx_strand_id
1 'polypeptide(L)'
;MNEAVRELREQCERMEANLHEINKNARIINRLLDHVDFEENLVEVEKIVFQGDTSEFVELIAPLLRSNKWRVNGTSKAKKFLRAIDEVFKIQNKKIQGFLKFDSLYSAVKEYFDSYFPDDPFS
;
A
#
# COMPACT_ATOMS: atom_id res chain seq x y z
N MET A 1 41.61 -44.04 -16.51
CA MET A 1 40.90 -42.75 -16.36
C MET A 1 41.80 -41.86 -15.52
N ASN A 2 42.14 -40.67 -16.00
CA ASN A 2 43.17 -39.82 -15.36
C ASN A 2 42.72 -39.38 -13.97
N GLU A 3 43.62 -39.41 -12.97
CA GLU A 3 43.34 -39.04 -11.58
C GLU A 3 42.72 -37.62 -11.49
N ALA A 4 43.27 -36.68 -12.26
CA ALA A 4 42.74 -35.32 -12.38
C ALA A 4 41.28 -35.25 -12.86
N VAL A 5 40.85 -36.20 -13.71
CA VAL A 5 39.45 -36.25 -14.20
C VAL A 5 38.51 -36.75 -13.11
N ARG A 6 39.00 -37.66 -12.24
CA ARG A 6 38.24 -38.14 -11.08
C ARG A 6 38.08 -37.02 -10.05
N GLU A 7 39.16 -36.35 -9.68
CA GLU A 7 39.13 -35.24 -8.72
C GLU A 7 38.22 -34.11 -9.19
N LEU A 8 38.29 -33.74 -10.48
CA LEU A 8 37.47 -32.67 -11.04
C LEU A 8 35.97 -33.05 -11.05
N ARG A 9 35.65 -34.33 -11.29
CA ARG A 9 34.28 -34.83 -11.18
C ARG A 9 33.76 -34.76 -9.75
N GLU A 10 34.54 -35.21 -8.78
CA GLU A 10 34.16 -35.12 -7.37
C GLU A 10 34.00 -33.66 -6.90
N GLN A 11 34.82 -32.74 -7.42
CA GLN A 11 34.66 -31.31 -7.16
C GLN A 11 33.35 -30.77 -7.75
N CYS A 12 32.99 -31.15 -8.97
CA CYS A 12 31.71 -30.77 -9.58
C CYS A 12 30.52 -31.31 -8.78
N GLU A 13 30.56 -32.58 -8.37
CA GLU A 13 29.48 -33.20 -7.57
C GLU A 13 29.32 -32.49 -6.21
N ARG A 14 30.42 -32.09 -5.56
CA ARG A 14 30.39 -31.26 -4.35
C ARG A 14 29.83 -29.86 -4.61
N MET A 15 30.20 -29.23 -5.73
CA MET A 15 29.73 -27.90 -6.11
C MET A 15 28.21 -27.89 -6.36
N GLU A 16 27.69 -28.92 -7.00
CA GLU A 16 26.25 -29.10 -7.25
C GLU A 16 25.47 -29.26 -5.95
N ALA A 17 25.99 -30.06 -5.00
CA ALA A 17 25.39 -30.21 -3.68
C ALA A 17 25.34 -28.87 -2.91
N ASN A 18 26.45 -28.11 -2.92
CA ASN A 18 26.52 -26.80 -2.28
C ASN A 18 25.54 -25.79 -2.91
N LEU A 19 25.43 -25.76 -4.24
CA LEU A 19 24.48 -24.91 -4.95
C LEU A 19 23.03 -25.27 -4.60
N HIS A 20 22.72 -26.56 -4.45
CA HIS A 20 21.40 -27.00 -4.04
C HIS A 20 21.05 -26.49 -2.64
N GLU A 21 21.99 -26.56 -1.70
CA GLU A 21 21.80 -26.09 -0.33
C GLU A 21 21.66 -24.56 -0.25
N ILE A 22 22.47 -23.80 -1.00
CA ILE A 22 22.33 -22.34 -1.12
C ILE A 22 20.93 -21.98 -1.62
N ASN A 23 20.44 -22.66 -2.67
CA ASN A 23 19.11 -22.41 -3.21
C ASN A 23 17.98 -22.79 -2.25
N LYS A 24 18.19 -23.78 -1.39
CA LYS A 24 17.25 -24.12 -0.32
C LYS A 24 17.22 -23.03 0.73
N ASN A 25 18.38 -22.56 1.19
CA ASN A 25 18.50 -21.50 2.19
C ASN A 25 17.95 -20.17 1.68
N ALA A 26 18.22 -19.81 0.42
CA ALA A 26 17.65 -18.62 -0.21
C ALA A 26 16.11 -18.65 -0.23
N ARG A 27 15.50 -19.81 -0.53
CA ARG A 27 14.04 -19.97 -0.49
C ARG A 27 13.49 -19.84 0.93
N ILE A 28 14.19 -20.35 1.94
CA ILE A 28 13.79 -20.20 3.34
C ILE A 28 13.86 -18.74 3.75
N ILE A 29 14.96 -18.06 3.43
CA ILE A 29 15.14 -16.62 3.69
C ILE A 29 14.02 -15.82 3.03
N ASN A 30 13.74 -16.04 1.74
CA ASN A 30 12.65 -15.33 1.05
C ASN A 30 11.29 -15.52 1.73
N ARG A 31 10.94 -16.75 2.14
CA ARG A 31 9.69 -16.99 2.88
C ARG A 31 9.67 -16.31 4.25
N LEU A 32 10.81 -16.24 4.92
CA LEU A 32 10.91 -15.51 6.19
C LEU A 32 10.70 -14.02 5.94
N LEU A 33 11.32 -13.45 4.90
CA LEU A 33 11.17 -12.04 4.53
C LEU A 33 9.75 -11.70 4.06
N ASP A 34 9.02 -12.63 3.41
CA ASP A 34 7.60 -12.45 3.05
C ASP A 34 6.68 -12.28 4.28
N HIS A 35 7.16 -12.65 5.47
CA HIS A 35 6.43 -12.59 6.74
C HIS A 35 7.04 -11.64 7.77
N VAL A 36 8.13 -10.94 7.41
CA VAL A 36 8.76 -9.96 8.28
C VAL A 36 8.20 -8.58 7.94
N ASP A 37 7.43 -8.02 8.88
CA ASP A 37 7.18 -6.58 8.90
C ASP A 37 8.49 -5.88 9.31
N PHE A 38 9.21 -5.33 8.33
CA PHE A 38 10.43 -4.58 8.60
C PHE A 38 10.11 -3.37 9.48
N GLU A 39 10.94 -3.15 10.50
CA GLU A 39 10.81 -2.09 11.50
C GLU A 39 10.77 -0.66 10.93
N GLU A 40 11.02 -0.46 9.64
CA GLU A 40 10.74 0.81 8.95
C GLU A 40 9.24 1.17 8.92
N ASN A 41 8.35 0.21 9.24
CA ASN A 41 6.92 0.42 9.50
C ASN A 41 6.60 0.72 10.99
N LEU A 42 7.60 0.74 11.89
CA LEU A 42 7.41 1.01 13.33
C LEU A 42 7.45 2.50 13.71
N VAL A 43 7.66 3.40 12.76
CA VAL A 43 7.31 4.81 13.00
C VAL A 43 5.78 4.87 12.91
N GLU A 44 5.09 4.98 14.05
CA GLU A 44 3.69 5.43 14.03
C GLU A 44 3.67 6.77 13.29
N VAL A 45 3.32 6.74 12.01
CA VAL A 45 3.13 7.96 11.24
C VAL A 45 1.93 8.65 11.86
N GLU A 46 2.21 9.71 12.61
CA GLU A 46 1.18 10.51 13.26
C GLU A 46 0.27 11.10 12.18
N LYS A 47 -0.93 10.53 12.03
CA LYS A 47 -1.93 11.01 11.09
C LYS A 47 -2.60 12.26 11.65
N ILE A 48 -2.89 13.22 10.79
CA ILE A 48 -3.65 14.42 11.15
C ILE A 48 -5.08 14.00 11.50
N VAL A 49 -5.56 14.37 12.69
CA VAL A 49 -6.94 14.09 13.08
C VAL A 49 -7.84 15.25 12.68
N PHE A 50 -8.77 14.99 11.76
CA PHE A 50 -9.87 15.90 11.47
C PHE A 50 -11.03 15.61 12.43
N GLN A 51 -11.38 16.59 13.26
CA GLN A 51 -12.54 16.50 14.16
C GLN A 51 -13.70 17.29 13.56
N GLY A 52 -14.71 16.58 13.06
CA GLY A 52 -15.85 17.20 12.39
C GLY A 52 -16.77 16.18 11.72
N ASP A 53 -17.83 16.65 11.08
CA ASP A 53 -18.71 15.78 10.32
C ASP A 53 -18.04 15.32 9.01
N THR A 54 -18.38 14.11 8.56
CA THR A 54 -17.79 13.54 7.34
C THR A 54 -18.10 14.41 6.12
N SER A 55 -19.30 15.00 6.05
CA SER A 55 -19.71 15.91 4.99
C SER A 55 -18.83 17.15 4.92
N GLU A 56 -18.48 17.75 6.06
CA GLU A 56 -17.60 18.92 6.13
C GLU A 56 -16.21 18.58 5.57
N PHE A 57 -15.68 17.40 5.93
CA PHE A 57 -14.41 16.94 5.37
C PHE A 57 -14.47 16.73 3.85
N VAL A 58 -15.55 16.13 3.35
CA VAL A 58 -15.75 15.90 1.91
C VAL A 58 -15.82 17.23 1.15
N GLU A 59 -16.53 18.22 1.68
CA GLU A 59 -16.60 19.57 1.10
C GLU A 59 -15.22 20.24 1.01
N LEU A 60 -14.37 20.06 2.03
CA LEU A 60 -13.02 20.62 2.03
C LEU A 60 -12.13 20.02 0.92
N ILE A 61 -12.24 18.72 0.66
CA ILE A 61 -11.40 18.03 -0.34
C ILE A 61 -12.00 18.02 -1.75
N ALA A 62 -13.30 18.31 -1.91
CA ALA A 62 -13.99 18.28 -3.20
C ALA A 62 -13.34 19.18 -4.26
N PRO A 63 -12.89 20.42 -3.97
CA PRO A 63 -12.19 21.24 -4.95
C PRO A 63 -10.90 20.59 -5.46
N LEU A 64 -10.19 19.85 -4.61
CA LEU A 64 -8.98 19.14 -5.00
C LEU A 64 -9.31 18.00 -5.95
N LEU A 65 -10.29 17.16 -5.60
CA LEU A 65 -10.78 16.06 -6.45
C LEU A 65 -11.16 16.57 -7.85
N ARG A 66 -11.96 17.64 -7.92
CA ARG A 66 -12.43 18.23 -9.19
C ARG A 66 -11.34 18.92 -10.00
N SER A 67 -10.29 19.41 -9.36
CA SER A 67 -9.24 20.16 -10.06
C SER A 67 -8.51 19.32 -11.11
N ASN A 68 -8.42 17.99 -10.94
CA ASN A 68 -7.63 17.07 -11.76
C ASN A 68 -6.15 17.48 -11.98
N LYS A 69 -5.65 18.45 -11.20
CA LYS A 69 -4.27 18.97 -11.25
C LYS A 69 -3.30 18.13 -10.41
N TRP A 70 -3.82 17.31 -9.51
CA TRP A 70 -3.02 16.39 -8.71
C TRP A 70 -2.69 15.10 -9.47
N ARG A 71 -1.65 14.41 -9.02
CA ARG A 71 -1.25 13.07 -9.48
C ARG A 71 -0.81 12.26 -8.27
N VAL A 72 -1.35 11.06 -8.12
CA VAL A 72 -0.86 10.07 -7.15
C VAL A 72 -0.25 8.93 -7.94
N ASN A 73 1.04 8.71 -7.74
CA ASN A 73 1.86 7.74 -8.48
C ASN A 73 1.65 7.85 -10.00
N GLY A 74 1.76 9.07 -10.52
CA GLY A 74 1.61 9.38 -11.96
C GLY A 74 0.19 9.34 -12.51
N THR A 75 -0.83 9.04 -11.70
CA THR A 75 -2.23 8.88 -12.16
C THR A 75 -3.20 9.83 -11.48
N SER A 76 -4.26 10.23 -12.17
CA SER A 76 -5.37 11.05 -11.63
C SER A 76 -6.58 10.22 -11.21
N LYS A 77 -6.36 9.01 -10.69
CA LYS A 77 -7.46 8.13 -10.25
C LYS A 77 -7.94 8.55 -8.87
N ALA A 78 -9.19 8.98 -8.75
CA ALA A 78 -9.70 9.55 -7.51
C ALA A 78 -9.64 8.59 -6.32
N LYS A 79 -9.87 7.28 -6.53
CA LYS A 79 -9.66 6.26 -5.49
C LYS A 79 -8.24 6.25 -4.93
N LYS A 80 -7.22 6.52 -5.75
CA LYS A 80 -5.81 6.62 -5.31
C LYS A 80 -5.56 7.92 -4.55
N PHE A 81 -6.17 9.02 -4.97
CA PHE A 81 -6.12 10.28 -4.23
C PHE A 81 -6.75 10.14 -2.85
N LEU A 82 -7.95 9.57 -2.76
CA LEU A 82 -8.62 9.32 -1.49
C LEU A 82 -7.81 8.38 -0.59
N ARG A 83 -7.11 7.39 -1.15
CA ARG A 83 -6.16 6.58 -0.38
C ARG A 83 -5.01 7.42 0.18
N ALA A 84 -4.42 8.30 -0.61
CA ALA A 84 -3.37 9.20 -0.11
C ALA A 84 -3.89 10.13 1.01
N ILE A 85 -5.15 10.59 0.92
CA ILE A 85 -5.80 11.35 2.00
C ILE A 85 -5.99 10.48 3.25
N ASP A 86 -6.50 9.26 3.12
CA ASP A 86 -6.69 8.29 4.22
C ASP A 86 -5.38 7.87 4.90
N GLU A 87 -4.26 7.95 4.17
CA GLU A 87 -2.93 7.74 4.77
C GLU A 87 -2.44 8.91 5.62
N VAL A 88 -2.88 10.13 5.34
CA VAL A 88 -2.44 11.33 6.07
C VAL A 88 -3.45 11.75 7.13
N PHE A 89 -4.73 11.47 6.93
CA PHE A 89 -5.82 11.92 7.80
C PHE A 89 -6.55 10.75 8.48
N LYS A 90 -6.96 10.98 9.72
CA LYS A 90 -8.01 10.22 10.40
C LYS A 90 -9.20 11.13 10.66
N ILE A 91 -10.39 10.72 10.23
CA ILE A 91 -11.61 11.53 10.39
C ILE A 91 -12.36 11.01 11.62
N GLN A 92 -12.52 11.85 12.63
CA GLN A 92 -13.25 11.53 13.84
C GLN A 92 -14.56 12.31 13.88
N ASN A 93 -15.66 11.60 13.61
CA ASN A 93 -17.00 12.16 13.75
C ASN A 93 -17.47 11.99 15.21
N LYS A 94 -18.05 13.04 15.80
CA LYS A 94 -18.63 13.00 17.15
C LYS A 94 -19.68 11.90 17.36
N LYS A 95 -20.34 11.44 16.28
CA LYS A 95 -21.40 10.43 16.28
C LYS A 95 -20.88 8.99 16.15
N ILE A 96 -19.60 8.80 15.81
CA ILE A 96 -19.00 7.48 15.56
C ILE A 96 -17.96 7.19 16.63
N GLN A 97 -17.98 5.98 17.21
CA GLN A 97 -16.91 5.54 18.08
C GLN A 97 -15.69 5.15 17.23
N GLY A 98 -14.66 5.99 17.23
CA GLY A 98 -13.41 5.77 16.50
C GLY A 98 -13.25 6.65 15.27
N PHE A 99 -12.53 6.16 14.27
CA PHE A 99 -12.23 6.88 13.02
C PHE A 99 -13.02 6.32 11.84
N LEU A 100 -13.36 7.20 10.89
CA LEU A 100 -14.00 6.83 9.64
C LEU A 100 -13.11 5.83 8.87
N LYS A 101 -13.70 4.74 8.39
CA LYS A 101 -13.01 3.78 7.54
C LYS A 101 -12.92 4.31 6.11
N PHE A 102 -11.89 3.89 5.37
CA PHE A 102 -11.70 4.25 3.97
C PHE A 102 -12.95 4.03 3.10
N ASP A 103 -13.61 2.88 3.21
CA ASP A 103 -14.79 2.59 2.39
C ASP A 103 -15.94 3.55 2.68
N SER A 104 -16.09 3.97 3.95
CA SER A 104 -17.08 4.98 4.34
C SER A 104 -16.72 6.37 3.80
N LEU A 105 -15.44 6.75 3.81
CA LEU A 105 -14.98 7.98 3.16
C LEU A 105 -15.26 7.93 1.65
N TYR A 106 -14.91 6.83 0.99
CA TYR A 106 -15.12 6.66 -0.44
C TYR A 106 -16.60 6.78 -0.81
N SER A 107 -17.49 6.10 -0.07
CA SER A 107 -18.93 6.21 -0.28
C SER A 107 -19.45 7.63 -0.05
N ALA A 108 -19.02 8.31 1.01
CA ALA A 108 -19.46 9.68 1.29
C ALA A 108 -19.04 10.66 0.18
N VAL A 109 -17.82 10.52 -0.34
CA VAL A 109 -17.38 11.34 -1.49
C VAL A 109 -18.20 10.99 -2.73
N LYS A 110 -18.47 9.70 -2.99
CA LYS A 110 -19.30 9.27 -4.13
C LYS A 110 -20.70 9.87 -4.05
N GLU A 111 -21.37 9.71 -2.91
CA GLU A 111 -22.70 10.27 -2.67
C GLU A 111 -22.73 11.81 -2.84
N TYR A 112 -21.69 12.50 -2.37
CA TYR A 112 -21.56 13.94 -2.56
C TYR A 112 -21.45 14.33 -4.03
N PHE A 113 -20.61 13.66 -4.81
CA PHE A 113 -20.47 13.94 -6.24
C PHE A 113 -21.72 13.55 -7.02
N ASP A 114 -22.33 12.40 -6.73
CA ASP A 114 -23.61 11.99 -7.33
C ASP A 114 -24.71 13.03 -7.09
N SER A 115 -24.69 13.69 -5.92
CA SER A 115 -25.71 14.68 -5.53
C SER A 115 -25.45 16.08 -6.11
N TYR A 116 -24.20 16.54 -6.12
CA TYR A 116 -23.86 17.93 -6.44
C TYR A 116 -23.20 18.11 -7.81
N PHE A 117 -22.63 17.05 -8.38
CA PHE A 117 -21.90 17.05 -9.65
C PHE A 117 -22.17 15.76 -10.46
N PRO A 118 -23.43 15.49 -10.85
CA PRO A 118 -23.81 14.22 -11.47
C PRO A 118 -23.13 13.94 -12.82
N ASP A 119 -22.60 14.98 -13.49
CA ASP A 119 -21.87 14.86 -14.75
C ASP A 119 -20.34 14.74 -14.55
N ASP A 120 -19.85 14.73 -13.30
CA ASP A 120 -18.42 14.63 -13.02
C ASP A 120 -17.92 13.20 -13.25
N PRO A 121 -16.72 12.99 -13.83
CA PRO A 121 -16.13 11.65 -14.03
C PRO A 121 -15.97 10.81 -12.76
N PHE A 122 -16.12 11.43 -11.58
CA PHE A 122 -16.12 10.74 -10.30
C PHE A 122 -17.46 10.11 -9.92
N SER A 123 -18.59 10.59 -10.46
CA SER A 123 -19.96 10.08 -10.19
C SER A 123 -20.14 8.64 -10.68
#